data_AF-K0R4U0-F1
#
_entry.id   AF-K0R4U0-F1
#
_cell.length_a   1.000
_cell.length_b   1.000
_cell.length_c   1.000
_cell.angle_alpha   90.00
_cell.angle_beta   90.00
_cell.angle_gamma   90.00
#
_symmetry.space_group_name_H-M   'P 1'
#
loop_
_entity.id
_entity.type
_entity.pdbx_description
1 polymer ?
#
loop_
_entity_poly.entity_id
_entity_poly.type
_entity_poly.pdbx_seq_one_letter_code
_entity_poly.pdbx_strand_id
1 'polypeptide(L)'
;MSEEDTAQLSESLVCPEAGGAGAETRLAHGAGDLEDDDMAEIEDDVYNMFFLSDSFSAAFWYALMVWGLKLGLIIIIALDIYKNMKVNADVPTIVRAAQFLLLPVNVAIQQELITTFFIYANLKWGKQILELNPGATKGKYHFANAMRFIDGLAFLFINTALLLQATEVLSAFLNFAALQFLSDIDNVALSLARDGYLSGSLEEVAGNVSLTKLPRNHNGTLQVLDSVAMTIIFLAIVIMYVLNLRRPGSLSPFVRTRPLSRMTTRQRPMHRLKRQAGVHLAHLSEFQRKHGILRNDMEEPPSCHLRSARDEEAHRVRRPRLGRGATRNRRHACHVHGSGENYGLKDFFEPPHDGSGCSFPAARTSTHIGQRVGKGCSYYRSTNH
;
A
#
# COMPACT_ATOMS: atom_id res chain seq x y z
N MET A 1 5.61 50.05 -4.88
CA MET A 1 5.89 48.64 -4.54
C MET A 1 6.29 47.98 -5.83
N SER A 2 7.59 47.78 -6.00
CA SER A 2 8.23 47.27 -7.21
C SER A 2 8.20 45.74 -7.23
N GLU A 3 8.08 45.16 -8.42
CA GLU A 3 8.09 43.71 -8.68
C GLU A 3 9.32 42.96 -8.11
N GLU A 4 10.40 43.66 -7.76
CA GLU A 4 11.59 43.06 -7.13
C GLU A 4 11.38 42.69 -5.64
N ASP A 5 10.37 43.24 -4.96
CA ASP A 5 10.13 42.93 -3.53
C ASP A 5 9.37 41.61 -3.35
N THR A 6 8.81 41.03 -4.42
CA THR A 6 8.06 39.77 -4.40
C THR A 6 8.92 38.52 -4.49
N ALA A 7 10.18 38.63 -4.92
CA ALA A 7 11.08 37.48 -5.07
C ALA A 7 11.84 37.11 -3.79
N GLN A 8 11.95 38.01 -2.81
CA GLN A 8 12.63 37.73 -1.53
C GLN A 8 11.71 37.13 -0.45
N LEU A 9 10.39 37.11 -0.67
CA LEU A 9 9.42 36.53 0.26
C LEU A 9 9.11 35.05 -0.01
N SER A 10 9.57 34.49 -1.14
CA SER A 10 9.44 33.06 -1.45
C SER A 10 10.58 32.19 -0.92
N GLU A 11 11.69 32.78 -0.46
CA GLU A 11 12.84 32.03 0.10
C GLU A 11 12.77 31.84 1.62
N SER A 12 11.85 32.53 2.32
CA SER A 12 11.68 32.39 3.78
C SER A 12 10.62 31.35 4.19
N LEU A 13 10.10 30.58 3.22
CA LEU A 13 9.20 29.44 3.46
C LEU A 13 9.91 28.11 3.14
N VAL A 14 11.21 28.04 3.46
CA VAL A 14 11.86 26.78 3.75
C VAL A 14 11.29 26.32 5.09
N CYS A 15 10.39 25.35 5.05
CA CYS A 15 9.95 24.63 6.24
C CYS A 15 11.21 24.21 7.01
N PRO A 16 11.32 24.48 8.31
CA PRO A 16 12.41 23.94 9.09
C PRO A 16 12.36 22.43 8.93
N GLU A 17 13.43 21.82 8.41
CA GLU A 17 13.63 20.37 8.51
C GLU A 17 13.39 20.01 9.96
N ALA A 18 12.30 19.29 10.22
CA ALA A 18 11.98 18.80 11.55
C ALA A 18 13.20 17.96 11.98
N GLY A 19 13.95 18.50 12.93
CA GLY A 19 15.23 17.98 13.37
C GLY A 19 15.09 16.58 13.97
N GLY A 20 15.14 15.56 13.12
CA GLY A 20 15.24 14.13 13.46
C GLY A 20 16.67 13.58 13.37
N ALA A 21 17.68 14.41 13.10
CA ALA A 21 19.07 13.98 12.88
C ALA A 21 19.78 13.37 14.12
N GLY A 22 19.10 13.27 15.26
CA GLY A 22 19.65 12.67 16.50
C GLY A 22 19.25 11.22 16.76
N ALA A 23 18.25 10.68 16.05
CA ALA A 23 17.73 9.34 16.31
C ALA A 23 18.36 8.26 15.42
N GLU A 24 18.75 8.58 14.18
CA GLU A 24 19.34 7.60 13.25
C GLU A 24 20.71 7.08 13.73
N THR A 25 21.54 7.91 14.35
CA THR A 25 22.94 7.53 14.64
C THR A 25 23.09 6.54 15.81
N ARG A 26 22.03 6.27 16.58
CA ARG A 26 22.07 5.29 17.69
C ARG A 26 21.54 3.91 17.33
N LEU A 27 20.84 3.78 16.20
CA LEU A 27 20.29 2.49 15.74
C LEU A 27 21.33 1.62 15.02
N ALA A 28 22.34 2.23 14.39
CA ALA A 28 23.33 1.51 13.58
C ALA A 28 24.42 0.76 14.37
N HIS A 29 24.51 0.88 15.70
CA HIS A 29 25.66 0.36 16.46
C HIS A 29 25.37 -0.85 17.37
N GLY A 30 24.11 -1.30 17.47
CA GLY A 30 23.71 -2.42 18.35
C GLY A 30 23.27 -3.69 17.63
N ALA A 31 22.90 -3.62 16.35
CA ALA A 31 22.55 -4.78 15.56
C ALA A 31 23.83 -5.40 14.99
N GLY A 32 24.35 -6.43 15.67
CA GLY A 32 25.56 -7.12 15.24
C GLY A 32 25.40 -7.69 13.83
N ASP A 33 26.25 -7.23 12.91
CA ASP A 33 26.70 -7.87 11.65
C ASP A 33 25.67 -8.71 10.87
N LEU A 34 24.39 -8.33 10.92
CA LEU A 34 23.43 -8.79 9.92
C LEU A 34 23.66 -7.92 8.71
N GLU A 35 24.18 -8.53 7.67
CA GLU A 35 24.42 -7.89 6.38
C GLU A 35 23.13 -7.18 5.95
N ASP A 36 23.22 -5.91 5.55
CA ASP A 36 22.06 -5.10 5.13
C ASP A 36 21.20 -5.81 4.05
N ASP A 37 21.79 -6.77 3.34
CA ASP A 37 21.17 -7.62 2.33
C ASP A 37 20.04 -8.54 2.87
N ASP A 38 20.06 -8.86 4.17
CA ASP A 38 19.09 -9.73 4.83
C ASP A 38 17.81 -9.02 5.29
N MET A 39 17.75 -7.69 5.17
CA MET A 39 16.62 -6.89 5.61
C MET A 39 15.75 -6.45 4.42
N ALA A 40 14.44 -6.59 4.54
CA ALA A 40 13.46 -6.11 3.56
C ALA A 40 12.68 -4.93 4.10
N GLU A 41 12.49 -3.92 3.26
CA GLU A 41 11.57 -2.82 3.53
C GLU A 41 10.13 -3.35 3.58
N ILE A 42 9.35 -2.86 4.54
CA ILE A 42 7.93 -3.14 4.62
C ILE A 42 7.19 -2.08 3.81
N GLU A 43 6.07 -2.47 3.20
CA GLU A 43 5.18 -1.53 2.53
C GLU A 43 4.70 -0.41 3.47
N ASP A 44 4.65 0.82 2.98
CA ASP A 44 4.10 1.96 3.71
C ASP A 44 2.57 1.92 3.68
N ASP A 45 1.96 1.17 4.61
CA ASP A 45 0.50 1.09 4.73
C ASP A 45 -0.03 1.23 6.17
N VAL A 46 -1.34 1.47 6.28
CA VAL A 46 -2.03 1.66 7.57
C VAL A 46 -2.01 0.39 8.43
N TYR A 47 -1.91 -0.79 7.81
CA TYR A 47 -1.83 -2.06 8.54
C TYR A 47 -0.49 -2.21 9.26
N ASN A 48 0.60 -1.72 8.66
CA ASN A 48 1.91 -1.68 9.28
C ASN A 48 1.97 -0.59 10.37
N MET A 49 1.28 0.53 10.17
CA MET A 49 1.06 1.51 11.24
C MET A 49 0.30 0.90 12.43
N PHE A 50 -0.76 0.12 12.17
CA PHE A 50 -1.46 -0.66 13.20
C PHE A 50 -0.51 -1.65 13.89
N PHE A 51 0.35 -2.33 13.14
CA PHE A 51 1.29 -3.29 13.69
C PHE A 51 2.31 -2.65 14.63
N LEU A 52 2.89 -1.49 14.26
CA LEU A 52 3.94 -0.83 15.04
C LEU A 52 3.43 0.00 16.23
N SER A 53 2.18 0.48 16.19
CA SER A 53 1.64 1.37 17.22
C SER A 53 1.56 0.72 18.61
N ASP A 54 1.58 1.49 19.69
CA ASP A 54 1.23 0.95 21.01
C ASP A 54 -0.25 0.56 21.07
N SER A 55 -0.58 -0.49 21.83
CA SER A 55 -1.97 -0.91 22.05
C SER A 55 -2.78 0.24 22.66
N PHE A 56 -3.95 0.54 22.11
CA PHE A 56 -4.81 1.66 22.53
C PHE A 56 -4.24 3.08 22.33
N SER A 57 -3.13 3.22 21.61
CA SER A 57 -2.64 4.54 21.19
C SER A 57 -3.57 5.21 20.15
N ALA A 58 -3.35 6.50 19.88
CA ALA A 58 -4.07 7.21 18.82
C ALA A 58 -3.85 6.55 17.44
N ALA A 59 -2.61 6.13 17.14
CA ALA A 59 -2.26 5.43 15.90
C ALA A 59 -2.99 4.08 15.76
N PHE A 60 -3.11 3.34 16.85
CA PHE A 60 -3.86 2.08 16.87
C PHE A 60 -5.32 2.27 16.45
N TRP A 61 -6.01 3.24 17.07
CA TRP A 61 -7.41 3.53 16.78
C TRP A 61 -7.62 4.16 15.42
N TYR A 62 -6.69 5.02 14.99
CA TYR A 62 -6.72 5.62 13.66
C TYR A 62 -6.65 4.54 12.57
N ALA A 63 -5.68 3.63 12.66
CA ALA A 63 -5.55 2.55 11.69
C ALA A 63 -6.79 1.64 11.65
N LEU A 64 -7.32 1.29 12.83
CA LEU A 64 -8.53 0.47 12.92
C LEU A 64 -9.76 1.19 12.35
N MET A 65 -9.87 2.51 12.54
CA MET A 65 -10.92 3.34 11.97
C MET A 65 -10.83 3.40 10.44
N VAL A 66 -9.63 3.60 9.88
CA VAL A 66 -9.41 3.62 8.42
C VAL A 66 -9.77 2.26 7.81
N TRP A 67 -9.33 1.15 8.42
CA TRP A 67 -9.73 -0.19 7.99
C TRP A 67 -11.25 -0.40 8.07
N GLY A 68 -11.88 0.02 9.18
CA GLY A 68 -13.33 -0.06 9.34
C GLY A 68 -14.10 0.78 8.32
N LEU A 69 -13.58 1.96 7.96
CA LEU A 69 -14.13 2.81 6.91
C LEU A 69 -14.04 2.13 5.54
N LYS A 70 -12.86 1.60 5.18
CA LYS A 70 -12.63 0.86 3.93
C LYS A 70 -13.58 -0.33 3.82
N LEU A 71 -13.66 -1.14 4.87
CA LEU A 71 -14.56 -2.28 4.94
C LEU A 71 -16.04 -1.86 4.87
N GLY A 72 -16.42 -0.75 5.50
CA GLY A 72 -17.76 -0.17 5.42
C GLY A 72 -18.15 0.22 3.98
N LEU A 73 -17.24 0.89 3.26
CA LEU A 73 -17.45 1.25 1.85
C LEU A 73 -17.59 0.01 0.96
N ILE A 74 -16.73 -0.99 1.17
CA ILE A 74 -16.78 -2.30 0.51
C ILE A 74 -18.14 -2.98 0.76
N ILE A 75 -18.64 -2.99 2.00
CA ILE A 75 -19.95 -3.58 2.34
C ILE A 75 -21.08 -2.83 1.63
N ILE A 76 -21.05 -1.49 1.60
CA ILE A 76 -22.07 -0.69 0.90
C ILE A 76 -22.11 -1.05 -0.58
N ILE A 77 -20.95 -1.15 -1.23
CA ILE A 77 -20.84 -1.52 -2.64
C ILE A 77 -21.33 -2.94 -2.86
N ALA A 78 -20.93 -3.89 -2.00
CA ALA A 78 -21.39 -5.27 -2.08
C ALA A 78 -22.91 -5.38 -1.96
N LEU A 79 -23.53 -4.61 -1.05
CA LEU A 79 -24.99 -4.56 -0.90
C LEU A 79 -25.67 -3.95 -2.13
N ASP A 80 -25.09 -2.93 -2.74
CA ASP A 80 -25.62 -2.33 -3.97
C ASP A 80 -25.56 -3.31 -5.14
N ILE A 81 -24.41 -3.97 -5.34
CA ILE A 81 -24.21 -5.03 -6.33
C ILE A 81 -25.21 -6.16 -6.13
N TYR A 82 -25.43 -6.58 -4.88
CA TYR A 82 -26.37 -7.65 -4.54
C TYR A 82 -27.82 -7.27 -4.88
N LYS A 83 -28.25 -6.04 -4.57
CA LYS A 83 -29.61 -5.56 -4.86
C LYS A 83 -29.84 -5.34 -6.36
N ASN A 84 -28.82 -4.85 -7.07
CA ASN A 84 -28.90 -4.52 -8.49
C ASN A 84 -28.51 -5.68 -9.42
N MET A 85 -28.27 -6.88 -8.87
CA MET A 85 -27.85 -8.05 -9.64
C MET A 85 -28.95 -8.55 -10.58
N LYS A 86 -29.05 -7.92 -11.75
CA LYS A 86 -29.84 -8.41 -12.87
C LYS A 86 -28.92 -9.24 -13.75
N VAL A 87 -29.13 -10.55 -13.75
CA VAL A 87 -28.40 -11.47 -14.65
C VAL A 87 -28.86 -11.17 -16.08
N ASN A 88 -28.15 -10.27 -16.75
CA ASN A 88 -28.36 -9.98 -18.15
C ASN A 88 -27.91 -11.20 -18.94
N ALA A 89 -28.86 -11.95 -19.47
CA ALA A 89 -28.54 -13.14 -20.26
C ALA A 89 -27.93 -12.80 -21.63
N ASP A 90 -28.26 -11.63 -22.15
CA ASP A 90 -27.94 -11.21 -23.51
C ASP A 90 -26.72 -10.27 -23.53
N VAL A 91 -25.61 -10.74 -22.95
CA VAL A 91 -24.33 -10.02 -23.01
C VAL A 91 -23.63 -10.33 -24.34
N PRO A 92 -23.28 -9.31 -25.16
CA PRO A 92 -22.59 -9.50 -26.43
C PRO A 92 -21.28 -10.29 -26.27
N THR A 93 -20.95 -11.15 -27.23
CA THR A 93 -19.74 -12.00 -27.20
C THR A 93 -18.46 -11.18 -27.02
N ILE A 94 -18.40 -9.97 -27.59
CA ILE A 94 -17.23 -9.09 -27.46
C ILE A 94 -17.03 -8.60 -26.02
N VAL A 95 -18.12 -8.35 -25.29
CA VAL A 95 -18.06 -7.96 -23.88
C VAL A 95 -17.59 -9.14 -23.04
N ARG A 96 -18.05 -10.36 -23.33
CA ARG A 96 -17.57 -11.58 -22.65
C ARG A 96 -16.08 -11.81 -22.88
N ALA A 97 -15.60 -11.60 -24.11
CA ALA A 97 -14.17 -11.70 -24.42
C ALA A 97 -13.35 -10.64 -23.66
N ALA A 98 -13.83 -9.40 -23.61
CA ALA A 98 -13.18 -8.34 -22.82
C ALA A 98 -13.15 -8.68 -21.32
N GLN A 99 -14.27 -9.16 -20.76
CA GLN A 99 -14.35 -9.61 -19.37
C GLN A 99 -13.33 -10.71 -19.08
N PHE A 100 -13.19 -11.70 -19.96
CA PHE A 100 -12.19 -12.76 -19.80
C PHE A 100 -10.76 -12.23 -19.82
N LEU A 101 -10.44 -11.30 -20.74
CA LEU A 101 -9.13 -10.66 -20.81
C LEU A 101 -8.82 -9.77 -19.60
N LEU A 102 -9.85 -9.25 -18.93
CA LEU A 102 -9.70 -8.41 -17.73
C LEU A 102 -9.56 -9.24 -16.44
N LEU A 103 -9.78 -10.56 -16.45
CA LEU A 103 -9.60 -11.38 -15.24
C LEU A 103 -8.15 -11.41 -14.72
N PRO A 104 -7.11 -11.63 -15.55
CA PRO A 104 -5.73 -11.56 -15.08
C PRO A 104 -5.35 -10.17 -14.58
N VAL A 105 -5.83 -9.12 -15.27
CA VAL A 105 -5.61 -7.72 -14.86
C VAL A 105 -6.23 -7.45 -13.49
N ASN A 106 -7.45 -7.94 -13.27
CA ASN A 106 -8.15 -7.81 -12.01
C ASN A 106 -7.40 -8.46 -10.84
N VAL A 107 -6.74 -9.60 -11.06
CA VAL A 107 -5.92 -10.26 -10.04
C VAL A 107 -4.60 -9.50 -9.82
N ALA A 108 -3.94 -9.07 -10.90
CA ALA A 108 -2.66 -8.38 -10.84
C ALA A 108 -2.74 -7.00 -10.15
N ILE A 109 -3.90 -6.33 -10.22
CA ILE A 109 -4.08 -5.01 -9.59
C ILE A 109 -4.30 -5.09 -8.07
N GLN A 110 -4.52 -6.30 -7.52
CA GLN A 110 -4.75 -6.49 -6.07
C GLN A 110 -3.46 -6.40 -5.26
N GLN A 111 -2.99 -5.18 -5.01
CA GLN A 111 -1.77 -4.92 -4.23
C GLN A 111 -1.84 -5.55 -2.83
N GLU A 112 -2.96 -5.40 -2.11
CA GLU A 112 -3.11 -5.93 -0.74
C GLU A 112 -2.88 -7.43 -0.63
N LEU A 113 -3.36 -8.18 -1.63
CA LEU A 113 -3.25 -9.63 -1.68
C LEU A 113 -1.82 -10.06 -1.97
N ILE A 114 -1.18 -9.41 -2.95
CA ILE A 114 0.23 -9.64 -3.31
C ILE A 114 1.14 -9.34 -2.12
N THR A 115 0.97 -8.18 -1.49
CA THR A 115 1.74 -7.77 -0.31
C THR A 115 1.54 -8.73 0.85
N THR A 116 0.31 -9.20 1.09
CA THR A 116 0.03 -10.18 2.14
C THR A 116 0.80 -11.49 1.91
N PHE A 117 0.77 -12.05 0.70
CA PHE A 117 1.49 -13.29 0.41
C PHE A 117 3.00 -13.09 0.44
N PHE A 118 3.49 -11.97 -0.08
CA PHE A 118 4.88 -11.60 0.01
C PHE A 118 5.35 -11.54 1.46
N ILE A 119 4.61 -10.87 2.35
CA ILE A 119 4.94 -10.78 3.78
C ILE A 119 4.95 -12.17 4.42
N TYR A 120 3.97 -13.03 4.14
CA TYR A 120 3.91 -14.37 4.73
C TYR A 120 4.99 -15.33 4.21
N ALA A 121 5.34 -15.23 2.93
CA ALA A 121 6.34 -16.09 2.30
C ALA A 121 7.77 -15.64 2.63
N ASN A 122 8.02 -14.33 2.53
CA ASN A 122 9.36 -13.75 2.51
C ASN A 122 9.76 -13.06 3.80
N LEU A 123 8.83 -12.69 4.69
CA LEU A 123 9.17 -11.97 5.92
C LEU A 123 8.90 -12.84 7.14
N LYS A 124 9.82 -12.78 8.09
CA LYS A 124 9.69 -13.48 9.38
C LYS A 124 9.59 -12.45 10.50
N TRP A 125 8.63 -12.66 11.39
CA TRP A 125 8.61 -11.90 12.64
C TRP A 125 9.86 -12.22 13.47
N GLY A 126 10.62 -11.19 13.83
CA GLY A 126 11.84 -11.27 14.63
C GLY A 126 11.70 -10.53 15.96
N LYS A 127 12.42 -10.99 17.00
CA LYS A 127 12.42 -10.33 18.31
C LYS A 127 13.06 -8.94 18.27
N GLN A 128 13.95 -8.68 17.30
CA GLN A 128 14.59 -7.39 17.06
C GLN A 128 13.56 -6.26 16.88
N ILE A 129 12.39 -6.56 16.31
CA ILE A 129 11.32 -5.56 16.11
C ILE A 129 10.78 -5.06 17.46
N LEU A 130 10.79 -5.91 18.50
CA LEU A 130 10.34 -5.51 19.83
C LEU A 130 11.34 -4.59 20.54
N GLU A 131 12.62 -4.69 20.17
CA GLU A 131 13.66 -3.81 20.70
C GLU A 131 13.50 -2.40 20.11
N LEU A 132 13.06 -2.30 18.86
CA LEU A 132 12.77 -1.05 18.16
C LEU A 132 11.41 -0.46 18.57
N ASN A 133 10.39 -1.30 18.63
CA ASN A 133 9.00 -0.90 18.86
C ASN A 133 8.36 -1.88 19.87
N PRO A 134 8.31 -1.55 21.18
CA PRO A 134 7.77 -2.46 22.20
C PRO A 134 6.29 -2.81 21.98
N GLY A 135 5.53 -1.97 21.27
CA GLY A 135 4.15 -2.23 20.86
C GLY A 135 3.96 -3.28 19.76
N ALA A 136 5.03 -3.69 19.05
CA ALA A 136 4.99 -4.56 17.87
C ALA A 136 4.89 -6.06 18.21
N THR A 137 3.82 -6.44 18.93
CA THR A 137 3.61 -7.84 19.35
C THR A 137 3.36 -8.79 18.16
N LYS A 138 3.74 -10.06 18.32
CA LYS A 138 3.51 -11.12 17.30
C LYS A 138 2.03 -11.26 16.92
N GLY A 139 1.12 -11.08 17.88
CA GLY A 139 -0.32 -11.14 17.63
C GLY A 139 -0.77 -10.04 16.67
N LYS A 140 -0.30 -8.81 16.87
CA LYS A 140 -0.60 -7.66 16.00
C LYS A 140 -0.04 -7.85 14.60
N TYR A 141 1.15 -8.45 14.46
CA TYR A 141 1.72 -8.79 13.16
C TYR A 141 0.79 -9.71 12.36
N HIS A 142 0.33 -10.83 12.95
CA HIS A 142 -0.57 -11.75 12.26
C HIS A 142 -1.94 -11.13 12.01
N PHE A 143 -2.45 -10.32 12.96
CA PHE A 143 -3.73 -9.64 12.81
C PHE A 143 -3.71 -8.57 11.71
N ALA A 144 -2.66 -7.76 11.61
CA ALA A 144 -2.45 -6.79 10.54
C ALA A 144 -2.48 -7.47 9.16
N ASN A 145 -1.73 -8.57 9.02
CA ASN A 145 -1.71 -9.35 7.79
C ASN A 145 -3.06 -10.03 7.50
N ALA A 146 -3.81 -10.44 8.52
CA ALA A 146 -5.16 -10.98 8.34
C ALA A 146 -6.16 -9.91 7.89
N MET A 147 -6.07 -8.68 8.42
CA MET A 147 -6.88 -7.54 7.96
C MET A 147 -6.58 -7.22 6.50
N ARG A 148 -5.30 -7.17 6.12
CA ARG A 148 -4.85 -6.96 4.74
C ARG A 148 -5.37 -8.06 3.79
N PHE A 149 -5.28 -9.31 4.22
CA PHE A 149 -5.81 -10.46 3.47
C PHE A 149 -7.32 -10.36 3.22
N ILE A 150 -8.10 -10.06 4.28
CA ILE A 150 -9.57 -9.95 4.20
C ILE A 150 -9.95 -8.81 3.25
N ASP A 151 -9.24 -7.69 3.32
CA ASP A 151 -9.49 -6.54 2.45
C ASP A 151 -9.20 -6.88 0.98
N GLY A 152 -8.02 -7.46 0.70
CA GLY A 152 -7.66 -7.92 -0.64
C GLY A 152 -8.66 -8.93 -1.22
N LEU A 153 -9.15 -9.88 -0.42
CA LEU A 153 -10.18 -10.84 -0.86
C LEU A 153 -11.54 -10.17 -1.11
N ALA A 154 -11.98 -9.28 -0.24
CA ALA A 154 -13.25 -8.58 -0.37
C ALA A 154 -13.26 -7.70 -1.63
N PHE A 155 -12.16 -6.98 -1.86
CA PHE A 155 -11.99 -6.14 -3.03
C PHE A 155 -11.94 -6.97 -4.31
N LEU A 156 -11.19 -8.06 -4.33
CA LEU A 156 -11.13 -8.99 -5.46
C LEU A 156 -12.51 -9.57 -5.80
N PHE A 157 -13.30 -9.93 -4.79
CA PHE A 157 -14.67 -10.42 -4.96
C PHE A 157 -15.57 -9.35 -5.59
N ILE A 158 -15.58 -8.13 -5.04
CA ILE A 158 -16.39 -7.01 -5.54
C ILE A 158 -16.00 -6.66 -6.98
N ASN A 159 -14.70 -6.57 -7.25
CA ASN A 159 -14.21 -6.20 -8.57
C ASN A 159 -14.58 -7.26 -9.62
N THR A 160 -14.49 -8.54 -9.26
CA THR A 160 -14.95 -9.63 -10.11
C THR A 160 -16.47 -9.59 -10.33
N ALA A 161 -17.26 -9.28 -9.29
CA ALA A 161 -18.70 -9.15 -9.40
C ALA A 161 -19.11 -8.00 -10.32
N LEU A 162 -18.46 -6.84 -10.21
CA LEU A 162 -18.69 -5.68 -11.09
C LEU A 162 -18.29 -5.96 -12.54
N LEU A 163 -17.15 -6.62 -12.75
CA LEU A 163 -16.72 -7.06 -14.07
C LEU A 163 -17.76 -7.97 -14.73
N LEU A 164 -18.34 -8.90 -13.97
CA LEU A 164 -19.38 -9.81 -14.46
C LEU A 164 -20.72 -9.11 -14.77
N GLN A 165 -21.02 -8.02 -14.07
CA GLN A 165 -22.25 -7.25 -14.28
C GLN A 165 -22.15 -6.25 -15.44
N ALA A 166 -20.95 -5.84 -15.81
CA ALA A 166 -20.75 -4.84 -16.85
C ALA A 166 -21.28 -5.32 -18.23
N THR A 167 -22.29 -4.63 -18.75
CA THR A 167 -22.83 -4.85 -20.10
C THR A 167 -22.02 -4.14 -21.18
N GLU A 168 -21.20 -3.16 -20.78
CA GLU A 168 -20.39 -2.32 -21.64
C GLU A 168 -18.96 -2.29 -21.11
N VAL A 169 -17.99 -2.35 -22.03
CA VAL A 169 -16.56 -2.34 -21.69
C VAL A 169 -16.17 -1.04 -20.97
N LEU A 170 -16.74 0.10 -21.38
CA LEU A 170 -16.49 1.39 -20.75
C LEU A 170 -16.97 1.42 -19.29
N SER A 171 -18.14 0.84 -19.01
CA SER A 171 -18.67 0.71 -17.66
C SER A 171 -17.77 -0.16 -16.78
N ALA A 172 -17.21 -1.25 -17.34
CA ALA A 172 -16.24 -2.07 -16.63
C ALA A 172 -15.00 -1.25 -16.21
N PHE A 173 -14.41 -0.48 -17.13
CA PHE A 173 -13.23 0.34 -16.83
C PHE A 173 -13.51 1.44 -15.79
N LEU A 174 -14.67 2.09 -15.85
CA LEU A 174 -15.05 3.10 -14.85
C LEU A 174 -15.20 2.48 -13.46
N ASN A 175 -15.78 1.28 -13.37
CA ASN A 175 -15.88 0.54 -12.11
C ASN A 175 -14.49 0.18 -11.57
N PHE A 176 -13.58 -0.26 -12.44
CA PHE A 176 -12.18 -0.52 -12.06
C PHE A 176 -11.50 0.73 -11.49
N ALA A 177 -11.64 1.88 -12.15
CA ALA A 177 -11.03 3.13 -11.70
C ALA A 177 -11.60 3.60 -10.35
N ALA A 178 -12.92 3.50 -10.17
CA ALA A 178 -13.58 3.85 -8.91
C ALA A 178 -13.15 2.91 -7.77
N LEU A 179 -13.00 1.62 -8.05
CA LEU A 179 -12.49 0.67 -7.07
C LEU A 179 -11.03 0.96 -6.74
N GLN A 180 -10.16 1.21 -7.72
CA GLN A 180 -8.75 1.54 -7.46
C GLN A 180 -8.62 2.75 -6.52
N PHE A 181 -9.45 3.76 -6.69
CA PHE A 181 -9.49 4.88 -5.77
C PHE A 181 -9.82 4.45 -4.31
N LEU A 182 -10.72 3.47 -4.14
CA LEU A 182 -11.05 2.93 -2.82
C LEU A 182 -9.93 2.08 -2.23
N SER A 183 -9.14 1.38 -3.05
CA SER A 183 -7.97 0.66 -2.54
C SER A 183 -6.90 1.61 -2.03
N ASP A 184 -6.76 2.79 -2.62
CA ASP A 184 -5.71 3.76 -2.26
C ASP A 184 -6.02 4.59 -0.98
N ILE A 185 -7.21 4.45 -0.38
CA ILE A 185 -7.65 5.27 0.76
C ILE A 185 -6.75 5.14 1.98
N ASP A 186 -6.26 3.94 2.27
CA ASP A 186 -5.36 3.71 3.40
C ASP A 186 -3.98 4.32 3.16
N ASN A 187 -3.40 4.19 1.95
CA ASN A 187 -2.14 4.84 1.61
C ASN A 187 -2.23 6.37 1.71
N VAL A 188 -3.36 6.95 1.29
CA VAL A 188 -3.65 8.38 1.48
C VAL A 188 -3.77 8.71 2.97
N ALA A 189 -4.47 7.88 3.74
CA ALA A 189 -4.61 8.07 5.20
C ALA A 189 -3.26 8.02 5.93
N LEU A 190 -2.38 7.08 5.57
CA LEU A 190 -1.03 7.01 6.11
C LEU A 190 -0.21 8.24 5.71
N SER A 191 -0.30 8.68 4.45
CA SER A 191 0.41 9.88 3.97
C SER A 191 -0.04 11.13 4.76
N LEU A 192 -1.34 11.28 5.02
CA LEU A 192 -1.86 12.37 5.85
C LEU A 192 -1.38 12.30 7.31
N ALA A 193 -1.25 11.10 7.87
CA ALA A 193 -0.69 10.89 9.20
C ALA A 193 0.80 11.26 9.24
N ARG A 194 1.57 10.80 8.24
CA ARG A 194 3.01 11.04 8.09
C ARG A 194 3.36 12.51 7.87
N ASP A 195 2.51 13.25 7.16
CA ASP A 195 2.74 14.68 6.89
C ASP A 195 2.31 15.59 8.07
N GLY A 196 1.88 15.00 9.20
CA GLY A 196 1.54 15.75 10.42
C GLY A 196 0.18 16.45 10.40
N TYR A 197 -0.69 16.19 9.41
CA TYR A 197 -2.01 16.85 9.30
C TYR A 197 -2.99 16.46 10.42
N LEU A 198 -2.76 15.33 11.10
CA LEU A 198 -3.69 14.78 12.10
C LEU A 198 -3.23 15.02 13.54
N SER A 199 -2.09 14.43 13.94
CA SER A 199 -1.46 14.65 15.24
C SER A 199 0.01 14.26 15.21
N GLY A 200 0.84 14.92 16.02
CA GLY A 200 2.28 14.59 16.09
C GLY A 200 2.56 13.14 16.54
N SER A 201 1.67 12.54 17.33
CA SER A 201 1.78 11.12 17.70
C SER A 201 1.50 10.16 16.54
N LEU A 202 0.70 10.57 15.55
CA LEU A 202 0.45 9.78 14.33
C LEU A 202 1.61 9.93 13.37
N GLU A 203 2.14 11.14 13.24
CA GLU A 203 3.33 11.47 12.46
C GLU A 203 4.54 10.63 12.88
N GLU A 204 4.82 10.55 14.18
CA GLU A 204 5.92 9.75 14.72
C GLU A 204 5.79 8.26 14.36
N VAL A 205 4.62 7.67 14.58
CA VAL A 205 4.38 6.25 14.27
C VAL A 205 4.40 5.99 12.77
N ALA A 206 3.81 6.87 11.96
CA ALA A 206 3.81 6.75 10.51
C ALA A 206 5.22 6.91 9.91
N GLY A 207 6.04 7.82 10.46
CA GLY A 207 7.45 7.92 10.12
C GLY A 207 8.21 6.64 10.43
N ASN A 208 7.95 6.03 11.59
CA ASN A 208 8.56 4.75 11.98
C ASN A 208 8.20 3.60 11.04
N VAL A 209 7.03 3.60 10.38
CA VAL A 209 6.67 2.58 9.38
C VAL A 209 7.70 2.56 8.24
N SER A 210 8.00 3.72 7.67
CA SER A 210 8.93 3.86 6.53
C SER A 210 10.39 3.52 6.86
N LEU A 211 10.77 3.61 8.15
CA LEU A 211 12.11 3.28 8.62
C LEU A 211 12.24 1.82 9.06
N THR A 212 11.13 1.10 9.23
CA THR A 212 11.17 -0.27 9.75
C THR A 212 11.49 -1.25 8.63
N LYS A 213 12.49 -2.11 8.86
CA LYS A 213 12.83 -3.23 7.99
C LYS A 213 12.62 -4.55 8.73
N LEU A 214 12.21 -5.60 8.00
CA LEU A 214 12.00 -6.95 8.54
C LEU A 214 13.05 -7.92 8.01
N PRO A 215 13.51 -8.89 8.82
CA PRO A 215 14.43 -9.91 8.36
C PRO A 215 13.77 -10.81 7.31
N ARG A 216 14.47 -11.04 6.21
CA ARG A 216 14.06 -11.91 5.11
C ARG A 216 14.12 -13.37 5.52
N ASN A 217 13.19 -14.13 4.96
CA ASN A 217 13.13 -15.57 5.08
C ASN A 217 13.82 -16.22 3.88
N HIS A 218 14.98 -16.84 4.12
CA HIS A 218 15.79 -17.50 3.09
C HIS A 218 15.27 -18.88 2.68
N ASN A 219 14.08 -19.27 3.09
CA ASN A 219 13.51 -20.56 2.74
C ASN A 219 12.88 -20.53 1.34
N GLY A 220 13.58 -21.07 0.34
CA GLY A 220 13.10 -21.12 -1.04
C GLY A 220 11.76 -21.85 -1.23
N THR A 221 11.40 -22.79 -0.35
CA THR A 221 10.08 -23.45 -0.42
C THR A 221 8.92 -22.51 -0.09
N LEU A 222 9.13 -21.56 0.82
CA LEU A 222 8.13 -20.57 1.19
C LEU A 222 7.97 -19.50 0.11
N GLN A 223 9.03 -19.15 -0.62
CA GLN A 223 8.95 -18.22 -1.75
C GLN A 223 8.06 -18.76 -2.88
N VAL A 224 8.09 -20.07 -3.13
CA VAL A 224 7.21 -20.72 -4.12
C VAL A 224 5.74 -20.68 -3.67
N LEU A 225 5.47 -20.64 -2.36
CA LEU A 225 4.11 -20.61 -1.82
C LEU A 225 3.33 -19.37 -2.28
N ASP A 226 3.99 -18.21 -2.41
CA ASP A 226 3.39 -16.97 -2.91
C ASP A 226 2.86 -17.15 -4.34
N SER A 227 3.72 -17.63 -5.25
CA SER A 227 3.33 -17.93 -6.64
C SER A 227 2.22 -18.98 -6.73
N VAL A 228 2.26 -20.01 -5.88
CA VAL A 228 1.22 -21.04 -5.82
C VAL A 228 -0.11 -20.45 -5.32
N ALA A 229 -0.09 -19.63 -4.26
CA ALA A 229 -1.29 -19.00 -3.71
C ALA A 229 -1.96 -18.07 -4.73
N MET A 230 -1.19 -17.24 -5.43
CA MET A 230 -1.70 -16.38 -6.50
C MET A 230 -2.30 -17.19 -7.65
N THR A 231 -1.66 -18.30 -8.03
CA THR A 231 -2.17 -19.22 -9.07
C THR A 231 -3.49 -19.86 -8.64
N ILE A 232 -3.61 -20.28 -7.38
CA ILE A 232 -4.85 -20.86 -6.83
C ILE A 232 -5.99 -19.84 -6.87
N ILE A 233 -5.73 -18.59 -6.48
CA ILE A 233 -6.74 -17.52 -6.49
C ILE A 233 -7.17 -17.19 -7.92
N PHE A 234 -6.21 -17.08 -8.84
CA PHE A 234 -6.51 -16.89 -10.26
C PHE A 234 -7.39 -18.02 -10.81
N LEU A 235 -7.04 -19.28 -10.51
CA LEU A 235 -7.82 -20.44 -10.92
C LEU A 235 -9.24 -20.42 -10.32
N ALA A 236 -9.37 -20.05 -9.03
CA ALA A 236 -10.67 -19.92 -8.37
C ALA A 236 -11.56 -18.88 -9.07
N ILE A 237 -11.00 -17.74 -9.49
CA ILE A 237 -11.72 -16.70 -10.24
C ILE A 237 -12.13 -17.20 -11.63
N VAL A 238 -11.24 -17.89 -12.34
CA VAL A 238 -11.56 -18.47 -13.65
C VAL A 238 -12.67 -19.51 -13.52
N ILE A 239 -12.61 -20.37 -12.50
CA ILE A 239 -13.68 -21.34 -12.22
C ILE A 239 -15.00 -20.61 -11.92
N MET A 240 -14.98 -19.59 -11.06
CA MET A 240 -16.16 -18.79 -10.75
C MET A 240 -16.76 -18.15 -12.01
N TYR A 241 -15.92 -17.60 -12.89
CA TYR A 241 -16.32 -17.04 -14.18
C TYR A 241 -16.94 -18.10 -15.11
N VAL A 242 -16.31 -19.27 -15.26
CA VAL A 242 -16.83 -20.37 -16.09
C VAL A 242 -18.15 -20.91 -15.53
N LEU A 243 -18.29 -21.04 -14.21
CA LEU A 243 -19.53 -21.44 -13.56
C LEU A 243 -20.65 -20.41 -13.78
N ASN A 244 -20.30 -19.12 -13.79
CA ASN A 244 -21.24 -18.06 -14.13
C ASN A 244 -21.72 -18.18 -15.59
N LEU A 245 -20.80 -18.40 -16.54
CA LEU A 245 -21.15 -18.66 -17.95
C LEU A 245 -22.01 -19.91 -18.15
N ARG A 246 -21.79 -20.94 -17.33
CA ARG A 246 -22.48 -22.23 -17.44
C ARG A 246 -23.89 -22.25 -16.88
N ARG A 247 -24.32 -21.29 -16.05
CA ARG A 247 -25.68 -21.29 -15.47
C ARG A 247 -26.73 -21.35 -16.60
N PRO A 248 -27.32 -22.52 -16.88
CA PRO A 248 -28.22 -22.71 -18.00
C PRO A 248 -29.61 -22.30 -17.52
N GLY A 249 -29.80 -20.99 -17.37
CA GLY A 249 -31.06 -20.37 -16.94
C GLY A 249 -31.59 -19.33 -17.94
N SER A 250 -30.83 -19.04 -19.00
CA SER A 250 -31.31 -18.25 -20.13
C SER A 250 -30.98 -18.89 -21.48
N LEU A 251 -31.21 -20.20 -21.57
CA LEU A 251 -31.87 -20.67 -22.77
C LEU A 251 -33.32 -20.20 -22.67
N SER A 252 -33.56 -18.92 -22.97
CA SER A 252 -34.89 -18.50 -23.40
C SER A 252 -35.29 -19.51 -24.46
N PRO A 253 -36.33 -20.33 -24.25
CA PRO A 253 -36.74 -21.32 -25.24
C PRO A 253 -36.91 -20.53 -26.51
N PHE A 254 -36.04 -20.83 -27.49
CA PHE A 254 -36.01 -20.30 -28.84
C PHE A 254 -37.40 -19.77 -29.14
N VAL A 255 -37.54 -18.43 -29.10
CA VAL A 255 -38.81 -17.75 -29.29
C VAL A 255 -39.31 -18.29 -30.61
N ARG A 256 -40.22 -19.26 -30.51
CA ARG A 256 -40.98 -19.79 -31.62
C ARG A 256 -41.76 -18.57 -32.04
N THR A 257 -41.22 -17.85 -33.01
CA THR A 257 -41.79 -16.68 -33.64
C THR A 257 -43.25 -17.05 -33.93
N ARG A 258 -44.15 -16.64 -33.04
CA ARG A 258 -45.57 -16.74 -33.34
C ARG A 258 -45.76 -15.78 -34.49
N PRO A 259 -46.27 -16.24 -35.64
CA PRO A 259 -46.45 -15.39 -36.80
C PRO A 259 -47.28 -14.18 -36.38
N LEU A 260 -46.77 -13.02 -36.76
CA LEU A 260 -47.29 -11.70 -36.49
C LEU A 260 -48.69 -11.59 -37.12
N SER A 261 -49.74 -11.95 -36.37
CA SER A 261 -51.10 -11.60 -36.77
C SER A 261 -51.29 -10.10 -36.56
N ARG A 262 -51.24 -9.36 -37.68
CA ARG A 262 -51.79 -8.02 -37.93
C ARG A 262 -52.61 -7.47 -36.76
N MET A 263 -52.04 -6.53 -36.02
CA MET A 263 -52.80 -5.61 -35.18
C MET A 263 -52.43 -4.18 -35.58
N THR A 264 -53.20 -3.68 -36.54
CA THR A 264 -53.25 -2.27 -36.93
C THR A 264 -53.93 -1.48 -35.83
N THR A 265 -53.23 -0.72 -34.99
CA THR A 265 -53.81 0.52 -34.44
C THR A 265 -52.79 1.53 -33.88
N ARG A 266 -52.86 2.74 -34.45
CA ARG A 266 -52.67 4.06 -33.86
C ARG A 266 -51.27 4.46 -33.35
N GLN A 267 -50.51 5.06 -34.27
CA GLN A 267 -49.44 6.02 -33.95
C GLN A 267 -49.98 7.18 -33.07
N ARG A 268 -49.32 7.45 -31.95
CA ARG A 268 -49.35 8.77 -31.30
C ARG A 268 -47.96 9.40 -31.43
N PRO A 269 -47.87 10.72 -31.73
CA PRO A 269 -46.60 11.39 -32.03
C PRO A 269 -45.77 11.61 -30.76
N MET A 270 -44.63 10.94 -30.68
CA MET A 270 -43.61 11.05 -29.63
C MET A 270 -42.64 12.21 -29.93
N HIS A 271 -43.12 13.45 -29.82
CA HIS A 271 -42.29 14.65 -30.06
C HIS A 271 -41.77 15.35 -28.79
N ARG A 272 -42.00 14.81 -27.58
CA ARG A 272 -41.66 15.50 -26.32
C ARG A 272 -40.51 14.94 -25.48
N LEU A 273 -39.94 13.76 -25.78
CA LEU A 273 -38.88 13.19 -24.93
C LEU A 273 -37.43 13.58 -25.28
N LYS A 274 -37.16 14.19 -26.44
CA LYS A 274 -35.78 14.60 -26.81
C LYS A 274 -35.28 15.87 -26.11
N ARG A 275 -36.13 16.62 -25.38
CA ARG A 275 -35.71 17.86 -24.70
C ARG A 275 -35.17 17.69 -23.28
N GLN A 276 -35.43 16.56 -22.60
CA GLN A 276 -34.94 16.38 -21.22
C GLN A 276 -33.53 15.78 -21.12
N ALA A 277 -33.07 15.02 -22.12
CA ALA A 277 -31.72 14.44 -22.08
C ALA A 277 -30.60 15.48 -22.31
N GLY A 278 -30.87 16.58 -23.01
CA GLY A 278 -29.88 17.63 -23.28
C GLY A 278 -29.52 18.50 -22.07
N VAL A 279 -30.45 18.66 -21.11
CA VAL A 279 -30.25 19.55 -19.95
C VAL A 279 -29.30 18.92 -18.91
N HIS A 280 -29.30 17.59 -18.77
CA HIS A 280 -28.42 16.90 -17.83
C HIS A 280 -26.95 16.86 -18.29
N LEU A 281 -26.69 16.79 -19.60
CA LEU A 281 -25.32 16.79 -20.15
C LEU A 281 -24.65 18.17 -20.06
N ALA A 282 -25.42 19.25 -20.18
CA ALA A 282 -24.89 20.62 -20.03
C ALA A 282 -24.38 20.88 -18.59
N HIS A 283 -25.14 20.44 -17.58
CA HIS A 283 -24.78 20.64 -16.17
C HIS A 283 -23.51 19.89 -15.74
N LEU A 284 -23.26 18.71 -16.32
CA LEU A 284 -22.05 17.93 -16.05
C LEU A 284 -20.78 18.57 -16.63
N SER A 285 -20.89 19.17 -17.82
CA SER A 285 -19.77 19.89 -18.44
C SER A 285 -19.40 21.18 -17.69
N GLU A 286 -20.39 21.86 -17.11
CA GLU A 286 -20.17 23.10 -16.35
C GLU A 286 -19.61 22.81 -14.95
N PHE A 287 -19.99 21.68 -14.35
CA PHE A 287 -19.43 21.19 -13.09
C PHE A 287 -17.94 20.84 -13.24
N GLN A 288 -17.54 20.12 -14.29
CA GLN A 288 -16.13 19.79 -14.52
C GLN A 288 -15.27 21.03 -14.84
N ARG A 289 -15.85 22.03 -15.52
CA ARG A 289 -15.16 23.30 -15.79
C ARG A 289 -14.96 24.15 -14.52
N LYS A 290 -15.90 24.13 -13.56
CA LYS A 290 -15.78 24.86 -12.29
C LYS A 290 -14.77 24.27 -11.32
N HIS A 291 -14.50 22.97 -11.39
CA HIS A 291 -13.60 22.28 -10.47
C HIS A 291 -12.17 22.07 -11.00
N GLY A 292 -11.82 22.62 -12.17
CA GLY A 292 -10.43 22.65 -12.65
C GLY A 292 -9.82 21.27 -12.97
N ILE A 293 -10.65 20.24 -13.14
CA ILE A 293 -10.20 18.83 -13.31
C ILE A 293 -9.63 18.57 -14.72
N LEU A 294 -9.83 19.50 -15.67
CA LEU A 294 -9.19 19.48 -16.99
C LEU A 294 -8.22 20.66 -17.13
N ARG A 295 -7.04 20.53 -16.52
CA ARG A 295 -5.87 21.35 -16.87
C ARG A 295 -5.25 20.76 -18.13
N ASN A 296 -5.47 21.42 -19.27
CA ASN A 296 -4.72 21.19 -20.51
C ASN A 296 -3.37 21.90 -20.41
N ASP A 297 -2.48 21.41 -19.54
CA ASP A 297 -1.07 21.84 -19.53
C ASP A 297 -0.26 20.75 -20.25
N MET A 298 -0.45 20.67 -21.56
CA MET A 298 0.54 20.07 -22.45
C MET A 298 1.45 21.22 -22.91
N GLU A 299 2.37 21.63 -22.03
CA GLU A 299 3.46 22.52 -22.40
C GLU A 299 4.34 21.83 -23.46
N GLU A 300 4.50 22.49 -24.60
CA GLU A 300 5.43 22.10 -25.65
C GLU A 300 6.86 22.11 -25.08
N PRO A 301 7.70 21.10 -25.39
CA PRO A 301 9.11 21.15 -25.02
C PRO A 301 9.82 22.26 -25.81
N PRO A 302 10.71 23.04 -25.18
CA PRO A 302 11.46 24.09 -25.87
C PRO A 302 12.34 23.48 -26.96
N SER A 303 12.25 24.08 -28.14
CA SER A 303 12.99 23.72 -29.34
C SER A 303 14.49 23.98 -29.15
N CYS A 304 15.26 22.91 -29.00
CA CYS A 304 16.72 22.97 -29.05
C CYS A 304 17.18 23.36 -30.46
N HIS A 305 17.63 24.62 -30.61
CA HIS A 305 18.39 25.08 -31.77
C HIS A 305 19.73 24.34 -31.87
N LEU A 306 19.79 23.34 -32.75
CA LEU A 306 21.03 22.74 -33.25
C LEU A 306 21.80 23.79 -34.06
N ARG A 307 22.73 24.49 -33.39
CA ARG A 307 23.72 25.35 -34.04
C ARG A 307 24.86 24.48 -34.55
N SER A 308 24.91 24.35 -35.87
CA SER A 308 26.01 23.76 -36.64
C SER A 308 27.31 24.51 -36.33
N ALA A 309 28.26 23.82 -35.69
CA ALA A 309 29.65 24.24 -35.61
C ALA A 309 30.46 23.41 -36.63
N ARG A 310 30.56 23.96 -37.83
CA ARG A 310 31.63 23.68 -38.79
C ARG A 310 32.67 24.78 -38.62
N ASP A 311 33.92 24.39 -38.80
CA ASP A 311 35.10 25.25 -38.96
C ASP A 311 35.75 25.76 -37.66
N GLU A 312 36.73 25.01 -37.16
CA GLU A 312 38.07 25.59 -36.95
C GLU A 312 39.10 24.49 -36.71
N GLU A 313 39.82 24.19 -37.79
CA GLU A 313 41.04 23.39 -37.82
C GLU A 313 42.22 24.36 -37.94
N ALA A 314 43.11 24.37 -36.94
CA ALA A 314 44.57 24.57 -37.03
C ALA A 314 45.16 25.29 -35.80
N HIS A 315 45.91 24.57 -34.95
CA HIS A 315 47.37 24.75 -34.82
C HIS A 315 47.98 24.08 -33.56
N ARG A 316 49.17 23.49 -33.79
CA ARG A 316 50.31 23.22 -32.87
C ARG A 316 50.13 22.10 -31.83
N VAL A 317 50.73 20.92 -32.03
CA VAL A 317 52.17 20.58 -31.85
C VAL A 317 52.70 20.86 -30.43
N ARG A 318 52.76 19.81 -29.59
CA ARG A 318 53.99 19.29 -28.93
C ARG A 318 53.68 18.04 -28.08
N ARG A 319 54.43 16.96 -28.32
CA ARG A 319 54.58 15.78 -27.43
C ARG A 319 55.57 16.11 -26.29
N PRO A 320 55.52 15.40 -25.15
CA PRO A 320 56.40 14.24 -24.93
C PRO A 320 55.66 13.05 -24.27
N ARG A 321 55.81 11.81 -24.76
CA ARG A 321 56.84 10.78 -24.44
C ARG A 321 56.87 10.28 -22.97
N LEU A 322 56.42 9.02 -22.85
CA LEU A 322 57.02 7.88 -22.12
C LEU A 322 56.92 7.80 -20.58
N GLY A 323 56.31 6.70 -20.14
CA GLY A 323 56.46 6.12 -18.80
C GLY A 323 55.82 4.74 -18.72
N ARG A 324 56.48 3.71 -19.28
CA ARG A 324 56.21 2.29 -19.01
C ARG A 324 56.65 1.97 -17.58
N GLY A 325 55.83 1.23 -16.84
CA GLY A 325 56.21 0.56 -15.60
C GLY A 325 55.32 -0.66 -15.38
N ALA A 326 55.89 -1.84 -15.62
CA ALA A 326 55.27 -3.14 -15.42
C ALA A 326 55.73 -3.75 -14.08
N THR A 327 54.86 -4.53 -13.42
CA THR A 327 55.11 -5.78 -12.64
C THR A 327 53.80 -6.13 -11.91
N ARG A 328 53.14 -7.29 -12.12
CA ARG A 328 53.47 -8.68 -11.72
C ARG A 328 53.42 -8.92 -10.20
N ASN A 329 52.35 -9.54 -9.67
CA ASN A 329 52.43 -10.84 -8.95
C ASN A 329 51.13 -11.39 -8.33
N ARG A 330 51.01 -12.73 -8.43
CA ARG A 330 50.48 -13.75 -7.48
C ARG A 330 49.03 -13.62 -6.96
N ARG A 331 48.12 -14.52 -7.38
CA ARG A 331 47.83 -15.85 -6.77
C ARG A 331 47.51 -15.77 -5.27
N HIS A 332 46.28 -16.08 -4.89
CA HIS A 332 45.95 -17.22 -4.02
C HIS A 332 44.47 -17.58 -4.17
N ALA A 333 44.23 -18.81 -4.60
CA ALA A 333 42.95 -19.50 -4.51
C ALA A 333 42.92 -20.23 -3.16
N CYS A 334 41.81 -20.16 -2.44
CA CYS A 334 41.49 -21.09 -1.36
C CYS A 334 40.14 -21.74 -1.69
N HIS A 335 40.23 -22.99 -2.14
CA HIS A 335 39.18 -23.99 -2.08
C HIS A 335 39.11 -24.50 -0.64
N VAL A 336 37.92 -24.55 -0.04
CA VAL A 336 37.64 -25.49 1.06
C VAL A 336 36.33 -26.20 0.74
N HIS A 337 36.46 -27.49 0.48
CA HIS A 337 35.39 -28.49 0.52
C HIS A 337 35.10 -28.83 1.99
N GLY A 338 33.83 -29.01 2.35
CA GLY A 338 33.42 -29.52 3.65
C GLY A 338 32.00 -30.09 3.60
N SER A 339 31.91 -31.33 3.15
CA SER A 339 30.75 -32.24 3.28
C SER A 339 30.45 -32.59 4.74
N GLY A 340 29.18 -32.79 5.09
CA GLY A 340 28.81 -33.43 6.36
C GLY A 340 27.31 -33.49 6.58
N GLU A 341 26.71 -34.62 6.17
CA GLU A 341 25.32 -35.00 6.44
C GLU A 341 25.04 -35.37 7.91
N ASN A 342 23.76 -35.25 8.27
CA ASN A 342 22.96 -36.08 9.18
C ASN A 342 23.23 -36.10 10.70
N TYR A 343 22.19 -35.69 11.45
CA TYR A 343 21.37 -36.49 12.40
C TYR A 343 20.96 -35.66 13.64
N GLY A 344 19.72 -35.83 14.09
CA GLY A 344 19.40 -35.70 15.52
C GLY A 344 18.22 -34.83 15.92
N LEU A 345 17.02 -35.14 15.43
CA LEU A 345 15.77 -34.73 16.08
C LEU A 345 15.56 -35.64 17.30
N LYS A 346 15.82 -35.14 18.52
CA LYS A 346 15.38 -35.73 19.80
C LYS A 346 15.21 -34.66 20.87
N ASP A 347 13.98 -34.59 21.38
CA ASP A 347 13.55 -34.40 22.76
C ASP A 347 14.41 -33.53 23.69
N PHE A 348 13.85 -32.40 24.17
CA PHE A 348 14.20 -31.87 25.49
C PHE A 348 13.02 -31.10 26.11
N PHE A 349 12.33 -31.77 27.03
CA PHE A 349 11.46 -31.19 28.05
C PHE A 349 12.06 -31.67 29.38
N GLU A 350 12.73 -30.79 30.12
CA GLU A 350 12.71 -30.64 31.59
C GLU A 350 13.79 -29.65 32.06
N PRO A 351 13.50 -28.80 33.08
CA PRO A 351 14.44 -27.87 33.72
C PRO A 351 15.19 -28.60 34.86
N PRO A 352 16.32 -28.06 35.39
CA PRO A 352 16.23 -27.26 36.63
C PRO A 352 17.38 -26.27 36.91
N HIS A 353 17.16 -25.51 37.99
CA HIS A 353 18.10 -24.97 38.99
C HIS A 353 18.23 -23.46 39.16
N ASP A 354 17.69 -23.07 40.32
CA ASP A 354 18.07 -21.96 41.18
C ASP A 354 19.57 -21.64 41.17
N GLY A 355 19.88 -20.36 41.02
CA GLY A 355 21.22 -19.80 41.07
C GLY A 355 21.19 -18.36 41.56
N SER A 356 21.23 -18.22 42.87
CA SER A 356 21.41 -17.01 43.67
C SER A 356 22.28 -15.90 43.08
N GLY A 357 21.79 -14.67 43.23
CA GLY A 357 22.53 -13.58 43.88
C GLY A 357 23.58 -12.83 43.06
N CYS A 358 23.25 -11.62 42.64
CA CYS A 358 24.19 -10.51 42.53
C CYS A 358 23.48 -9.19 42.81
N SER A 359 23.73 -8.66 44.01
CA SER A 359 23.38 -7.31 44.43
C SER A 359 24.37 -6.32 43.83
N PHE A 360 23.88 -5.24 43.20
CA PHE A 360 24.65 -4.01 42.98
C PHE A 360 23.82 -2.78 43.34
N PRO A 361 24.47 -1.71 43.86
CA PRO A 361 23.80 -0.67 44.63
C PRO A 361 23.19 0.42 43.76
N ALA A 362 22.10 0.97 44.28
CA ALA A 362 21.40 2.13 43.76
C ALA A 362 22.29 3.39 43.76
N ALA A 363 22.56 3.91 42.57
CA ALA A 363 23.00 5.30 42.38
C ALA A 363 21.78 6.22 42.51
N ARG A 364 21.74 7.01 43.59
CA ARG A 364 20.74 8.07 43.81
C ARG A 364 21.24 9.34 43.13
N THR A 365 20.70 9.65 41.96
CA THR A 365 20.88 10.96 41.32
C THR A 365 19.96 12.00 41.94
N SER A 366 20.58 13.15 42.18
CA SER A 366 20.02 14.41 42.64
C SER A 366 19.00 14.96 41.64
N THR A 367 17.83 15.37 42.13
CA THR A 367 16.92 16.27 41.42
C THR A 367 16.59 17.46 42.30
N HIS A 368 17.28 18.57 42.03
CA HIS A 368 16.83 19.92 42.30
C HIS A 368 15.61 20.22 41.42
N ILE A 369 14.44 20.49 42.01
CA ILE A 369 13.38 21.25 41.36
C ILE A 369 12.94 22.34 42.35
N GLY A 370 13.23 23.57 41.98
CA GLY A 370 12.76 24.78 42.66
C GLY A 370 11.34 25.16 42.20
N GLN A 371 10.51 25.41 43.21
CA GLN A 371 9.51 26.49 43.35
C GLN A 371 8.78 27.03 42.09
N ARG A 372 7.44 26.90 42.12
CA ARG A 372 6.48 28.04 42.04
C ARG A 372 5.12 27.61 42.62
N VAL A 373 4.87 27.97 43.89
CA VAL A 373 3.83 28.91 44.36
C VAL A 373 2.43 28.69 43.77
N GLY A 374 1.55 28.08 44.56
CA GLY A 374 0.11 28.07 44.37
C GLY A 374 -0.58 27.77 45.70
N LYS A 375 -1.24 28.78 46.25
CA LYS A 375 -1.85 28.82 47.59
C LYS A 375 -3.05 27.87 47.71
N GLY A 376 -3.24 27.28 48.88
CA GLY A 376 -4.49 26.58 49.21
C GLY A 376 -4.45 25.92 50.58
N CYS A 377 -4.78 26.68 51.63
CA CYS A 377 -5.00 26.20 52.98
C CYS A 377 -6.07 25.10 53.05
N SER A 378 -5.82 24.02 53.79
CA SER A 378 -6.84 23.42 54.64
C SER A 378 -6.21 22.67 55.82
N TYR A 379 -6.85 22.85 56.97
CA TYR A 379 -6.38 22.57 58.33
C TYR A 379 -6.77 21.15 58.77
N TYR A 380 -5.91 20.53 59.60
CA TYR A 380 -6.18 19.59 60.71
C TYR A 380 -7.13 18.39 60.50
N ARG A 381 -6.66 17.16 60.81
CA ARG A 381 -6.71 16.59 62.18
C ARG A 381 -6.04 15.20 62.21
N SER A 382 -5.03 15.08 63.07
CA SER A 382 -4.44 13.82 63.52
C SER A 382 -5.34 13.17 64.57
N THR A 383 -5.55 11.86 64.45
CA THR A 383 -5.66 10.97 65.61
C THR A 383 -5.05 9.62 65.23
N ASN A 384 -3.95 9.29 65.90
CA ASN A 384 -3.40 7.96 66.01
C ASN A 384 -4.39 7.03 66.72
N HIS A 385 -4.48 5.79 66.27
CA HIS A 385 -4.39 4.63 67.15
C HIS A 385 -3.73 3.46 66.43
#